data_AF-A0A1M5NRY8-F1
#
_entry.id   AF-A0A1M5NRY8-F1
#
_cell.length_a   1.000
_cell.length_b   1.000
_cell.length_c   1.000
_cell.angle_alpha   90.00
_cell.angle_beta   90.00
_cell.angle_gamma   90.00
#
_symmetry.space_group_name_H-M   'P 1'
#
loop_
_entity.id
_entity.type
_entity.pdbx_description
1 polymer ?
#
loop_
_entity_poly.entity_id
_entity_poly.type
_entity_poly.pdbx_seq_one_letter_code
_entity_poly.pdbx_strand_id
1 'polypeptide(L)'
;MDAVARFDIELAEALRRGELEGRDDLSVAIALAGLVHKNLEAHGTRGDLQLDDDDIKTALLALRAVLRRLGIMSTVPFRDFTSFRSYWLNNDASGSEQARRDRLEELFEPVHVRLIRLEEATFEALVESRLQGQSSRSGH
;
A
#
# COMPACT_ATOMS: atom_id res chain seq x y z
N MET A 1 24.13 -13.39 5.85
CA MET A 1 22.80 -13.85 5.42
C MET A 1 21.81 -12.90 6.04
N ASP A 2 21.44 -11.86 5.28
CA ASP A 2 20.40 -10.93 5.71
C ASP A 2 19.10 -11.69 5.81
N ALA A 3 18.44 -11.60 6.96
CA ALA A 3 17.11 -12.15 7.13
C ALA A 3 16.19 -11.39 6.16
N VAL A 4 15.77 -12.07 5.08
CA VAL A 4 14.68 -11.57 4.23
C VAL A 4 13.49 -11.41 5.15
N ALA A 5 13.08 -10.15 5.39
CA ALA A 5 11.92 -9.84 6.21
C ALA A 5 10.72 -10.57 5.60
N ARG A 6 10.29 -11.65 6.25
CA ARG A 6 9.11 -12.42 5.89
C ARG A 6 7.89 -11.56 6.18
N PHE A 7 6.89 -11.62 5.29
CA PHE A 7 5.62 -10.95 5.53
C PHE A 7 4.99 -11.45 6.84
N ASP A 8 4.59 -10.52 7.70
CA ASP A 8 4.00 -10.81 9.00
C ASP A 8 2.47 -10.77 8.88
N ILE A 9 1.88 -11.95 8.72
CA ILE A 9 0.42 -12.13 8.58
C ILE A 9 -0.30 -11.66 9.84
N GLU A 10 0.22 -11.93 11.03
CA GLU A 10 -0.44 -11.55 12.29
C GLU A 10 -0.51 -10.03 12.42
N LEU A 11 0.56 -9.34 12.05
CA LEU A 11 0.60 -7.89 11.96
C LEU A 11 -0.38 -7.36 10.91
N ALA A 12 -0.43 -7.96 9.72
CA ALA A 12 -1.37 -7.57 8.66
C ALA A 12 -2.83 -7.76 9.09
N GLU A 13 -3.13 -8.82 9.84
CA GLU A 13 -4.46 -9.05 10.38
C GLU A 13 -4.82 -8.07 11.51
N ALA A 14 -3.88 -7.77 12.41
CA ALA A 14 -4.08 -6.76 13.46
C ALA A 14 -4.34 -5.37 12.85
N LEU A 15 -3.64 -5.03 11.76
CA LEU A 15 -3.88 -3.81 10.96
C LEU A 15 -5.28 -3.81 10.34
N ARG A 16 -5.73 -4.96 9.82
CA ARG A 16 -7.07 -5.12 9.27
C ARG A 16 -8.14 -4.91 10.34
N ARG A 17 -7.92 -5.42 11.56
CA ARG A 17 -8.85 -5.27 12.70
C ARG A 17 -8.78 -3.90 13.37
N GLY A 18 -7.76 -3.08 13.08
CA GLY A 18 -7.58 -1.76 13.69
C GLY A 18 -7.03 -1.83 15.12
N GLU A 19 -6.36 -2.93 15.46
CA GLU A 19 -5.93 -3.26 16.83
C GLU A 19 -4.51 -2.77 17.15
N LEU A 20 -3.87 -2.03 16.25
CA LEU A 20 -2.50 -1.53 16.46
C LEU A 20 -2.53 -0.10 16.99
N GLU A 21 -2.52 0.02 18.32
CA GLU A 21 -2.23 1.28 19.00
C GLU A 21 -0.85 1.80 18.57
N GLY A 22 -0.78 3.08 18.20
CA GLY A 22 0.48 3.77 17.91
C GLY A 22 1.06 3.57 16.50
N ARG A 23 0.41 2.82 15.60
CA ARG A 23 0.76 2.83 14.17
C ARG A 23 -0.17 3.74 13.39
N ASP A 24 0.46 4.66 12.67
CA ASP A 24 -0.21 5.57 11.75
C ASP A 24 -0.74 4.81 10.52
N ASP A 25 -2.04 4.92 10.26
CA ASP A 25 -2.72 4.26 9.14
C ASP A 25 -2.10 4.65 7.78
N LEU A 26 -1.58 5.88 7.67
CA LEU A 26 -0.94 6.39 6.47
C LEU A 26 0.38 5.66 6.19
N SER A 27 1.26 5.56 7.18
CA SER A 27 2.51 4.80 7.10
C SER A 27 2.28 3.34 6.69
N VAL A 28 1.25 2.71 7.25
CA VAL A 28 0.87 1.34 6.91
C VAL A 28 0.35 1.25 5.47
N ALA A 29 -0.50 2.17 5.05
CA ALA A 29 -1.06 2.19 3.71
C ALA A 29 0.03 2.34 2.64
N ILE A 30 1.04 3.20 2.87
CA ILE A 30 2.20 3.36 1.98
C ILE A 30 2.95 2.03 1.83
N ALA A 31 3.29 1.38 2.95
CA ALA A 31 4.02 0.12 2.92
C ALA A 31 3.23 -1.01 2.23
N LEU A 32 1.93 -1.14 2.53
CA LEU A 32 1.06 -2.14 1.91
C LEU A 32 0.84 -1.87 0.42
N ALA A 33 0.65 -0.60 0.02
CA ALA A 33 0.47 -0.24 -1.38
C ALA A 33 1.71 -0.60 -2.21
N GLY A 34 2.91 -0.29 -1.71
CA GLY A 34 4.17 -0.65 -2.37
C GLY A 34 4.40 -2.16 -2.45
N LEU A 35 4.16 -2.89 -1.35
CA LEU A 35 4.33 -4.34 -1.29
C LEU A 35 3.38 -5.06 -2.26
N VAL A 36 2.09 -4.70 -2.23
CA VAL A 36 1.08 -5.30 -3.10
C VAL A 36 1.38 -4.96 -4.56
N HIS A 37 1.68 -3.70 -4.89
CA HIS A 37 1.96 -3.29 -6.27
C HIS A 37 3.14 -4.10 -6.85
N LYS A 38 4.26 -4.16 -6.14
CA LYS A 38 5.46 -4.89 -6.56
C LYS A 38 5.22 -6.39 -6.76
N ASN A 39 4.45 -7.03 -5.88
CA ASN A 39 4.14 -8.46 -6.02
C ASN A 39 3.23 -8.74 -7.21
N LEU A 40 2.27 -7.85 -7.50
CA LEU A 40 1.41 -7.98 -8.68
C LEU A 40 2.18 -7.75 -9.98
N GLU A 41 3.12 -6.79 -10.02
CA GLU A 41 4.01 -6.60 -11.18
C GLU A 41 4.88 -7.82 -11.44
N ALA A 42 5.41 -8.43 -10.37
CA ALA A 42 6.24 -9.62 -10.46
C ALA A 42 5.43 -10.88 -10.83
N HIS A 43 4.13 -10.93 -10.53
CA HIS A 43 3.29 -12.09 -10.81
C HIS A 43 3.17 -12.35 -12.32
N GLY A 44 3.47 -13.59 -12.74
CA GLY A 44 3.50 -13.98 -14.15
C GLY A 44 4.73 -13.51 -14.93
N THR A 45 5.72 -12.93 -14.26
CA THR A 45 7.11 -12.80 -14.75
C THR A 45 7.97 -13.91 -14.16
N ARG A 46 9.27 -13.93 -14.46
CA ARG A 46 10.25 -14.89 -13.89
C ARG A 46 10.64 -14.58 -12.42
N GLY A 47 9.87 -13.75 -11.72
CA GLY A 47 10.27 -13.11 -10.47
C GLY A 47 9.98 -13.88 -9.18
N ASP A 48 10.85 -13.66 -8.20
CA ASP A 48 10.69 -14.14 -6.81
C ASP A 48 9.58 -13.34 -6.12
N LEU A 49 8.38 -13.92 -6.03
CA LEU A 49 7.29 -13.34 -5.26
C LEU A 49 7.65 -13.33 -3.78
N GLN A 50 7.42 -12.20 -3.12
CA GLN A 50 7.58 -12.07 -1.67
C GLN A 50 6.33 -12.56 -0.91
N LEU A 51 5.18 -12.57 -1.59
CA LEU A 51 3.90 -13.03 -1.08
C LEU A 51 3.43 -14.25 -1.86
N ASP A 52 2.94 -15.25 -1.15
CA ASP A 52 2.17 -16.33 -1.77
C ASP A 52 0.70 -15.91 -2.01
N ASP A 53 -0.12 -16.86 -2.49
CA ASP A 53 -1.54 -16.63 -2.82
C ASP A 53 -2.39 -16.18 -1.61
N ASP A 54 -2.09 -16.69 -0.40
CA ASP A 54 -2.84 -16.35 0.81
C ASP A 54 -2.34 -15.02 1.41
N ASP A 55 -1.05 -14.77 1.32
CA ASP A 55 -0.41 -13.52 1.73
C ASP A 55 -0.90 -12.33 0.89
N ILE A 56 -0.94 -12.45 -0.45
CA ILE A 56 -1.41 -11.34 -1.31
C ILE A 56 -2.87 -11.01 -1.05
N LYS A 57 -3.69 -12.03 -0.78
CA LYS A 57 -5.12 -11.85 -0.45
C LYS A 57 -5.27 -11.09 0.85
N THR A 58 -4.49 -11.45 1.86
CA THR A 58 -4.48 -10.78 3.16
C THR A 58 -3.97 -9.34 3.03
N ALA A 59 -2.88 -9.12 2.30
CA ALA A 59 -2.32 -7.80 2.05
C ALA A 59 -3.30 -6.87 1.29
N LEU A 60 -4.01 -7.38 0.27
CA LEU A 60 -5.05 -6.63 -0.46
C LEU A 60 -6.22 -6.24 0.45
N LEU A 61 -6.65 -7.14 1.34
CA LEU A 61 -7.73 -6.85 2.30
C LEU A 61 -7.29 -5.82 3.35
N ALA A 62 -6.06 -5.95 3.87
CA ALA A 62 -5.48 -4.98 4.79
C ALA A 62 -5.36 -3.60 4.13
N LEU A 63 -4.84 -3.55 2.89
CA LEU A 63 -4.72 -2.31 2.11
C LEU A 63 -6.08 -1.61 1.94
N ARG A 64 -7.12 -2.35 1.56
CA ARG A 64 -8.49 -1.81 1.45
C ARG A 64 -9.06 -1.32 2.78
N ALA A 65 -8.67 -1.91 3.90
CA ALA A 65 -9.13 -1.48 5.22
C ALA A 65 -8.45 -0.15 5.61
N VAL A 66 -7.13 -0.06 5.49
CA VAL A 66 -6.37 1.15 5.85
C VAL A 66 -6.71 2.32 4.92
N LEU A 67 -6.85 2.09 3.61
CA LEU A 67 -7.25 3.13 2.66
C LEU A 67 -8.63 3.71 3.01
N ARG A 68 -9.59 2.87 3.41
CA ARG A 68 -10.91 3.35 3.86
C ARG A 68 -10.83 4.23 5.10
N ARG A 69 -9.98 3.89 6.07
CA ARG A 69 -9.79 4.72 7.27
C ARG A 69 -9.17 6.08 6.94
N LEU A 70 -8.36 6.14 5.89
CA LEU A 70 -7.80 7.38 5.33
C LEU A 70 -8.78 8.13 4.38
N GLY A 71 -10.00 7.62 4.18
CA GLY A 71 -10.97 8.21 3.26
C GLY A 71 -10.61 8.03 1.77
N ILE A 72 -9.75 7.07 1.45
CA ILE A 72 -9.33 6.73 0.08
C ILE A 72 -10.14 5.51 -0.39
N MET A 73 -10.86 5.66 -1.50
CA MET A 73 -11.54 4.51 -2.12
C MET A 73 -10.55 3.76 -3.02
N SER A 74 -10.30 2.49 -2.70
CA SER A 74 -9.52 1.61 -3.57
C SER A 74 -10.34 1.17 -4.77
N THR A 75 -9.78 1.31 -5.96
CA THR A 75 -10.36 0.86 -7.25
C THR A 75 -9.88 -0.53 -7.67
N VAL A 76 -9.03 -1.19 -6.86
CA VAL A 76 -8.41 -2.47 -7.21
C VAL A 76 -9.47 -3.56 -7.36
N PRO A 77 -9.71 -4.12 -8.57
CA PRO A 77 -10.89 -4.95 -8.86
C PRO A 77 -10.71 -6.45 -8.57
N PHE A 78 -9.57 -6.86 -8.02
CA PHE A 78 -9.22 -8.25 -7.74
C PHE A 78 -8.87 -8.46 -6.28
N ARG A 79 -8.91 -9.70 -5.81
CA ARG A 79 -8.79 -10.06 -4.38
C ARG A 79 -7.60 -10.96 -4.06
N ASP A 80 -6.96 -11.52 -5.08
CA ASP A 80 -5.88 -12.49 -5.02
C ASP A 80 -5.17 -12.55 -6.40
N PHE A 81 -4.07 -13.32 -6.52
CA PHE A 81 -3.36 -13.48 -7.80
C PHE A 81 -4.24 -14.12 -8.88
N THR A 82 -5.12 -15.06 -8.52
CA THR A 82 -6.01 -15.74 -9.49
C THR A 82 -6.98 -14.76 -10.15
N SER A 83 -7.66 -13.93 -9.36
CA SER A 83 -8.59 -12.91 -9.84
C SER A 83 -7.88 -11.75 -10.52
N PHE A 84 -6.63 -11.44 -10.14
CA PHE A 84 -5.78 -10.52 -10.87
C PHE A 84 -5.44 -11.04 -12.27
N ARG A 85 -5.06 -12.32 -12.37
CA ARG A 85 -4.84 -12.98 -13.66
C ARG A 85 -6.09 -12.97 -14.54
N SER A 86 -7.27 -13.24 -13.97
CA SER A 86 -8.54 -13.11 -14.70
C SER A 86 -8.79 -11.67 -15.18
N TYR A 87 -8.51 -10.68 -14.33
CA TYR A 87 -8.66 -9.27 -14.67
C TYR A 87 -7.79 -8.90 -15.87
N TRP A 88 -6.49 -9.23 -15.88
CA TRP A 88 -5.63 -8.85 -17.00
C TRP A 88 -6.00 -9.57 -18.31
N LEU A 89 -6.57 -10.79 -18.23
CA LEU A 89 -6.88 -11.59 -19.43
C LEU A 89 -8.05 -10.96 -20.17
N ASN A 90 -8.98 -10.39 -19.42
CA ASN A 90 -10.13 -9.66 -19.93
C ASN A 90 -9.80 -8.24 -20.41
N ASN A 91 -8.56 -7.77 -20.19
CA ASN A 91 -8.11 -6.41 -20.53
C ASN A 91 -6.95 -6.43 -21.55
N ASP A 92 -6.86 -7.49 -22.37
CA ASP A 92 -5.88 -7.65 -23.46
C ASP A 92 -4.40 -7.52 -23.07
N ALA A 93 -4.07 -7.73 -21.79
CA ALA A 93 -2.70 -7.67 -21.29
C ALA A 93 -2.01 -9.06 -21.29
N SER A 94 -2.56 -10.03 -22.02
CA SER A 94 -1.97 -11.36 -22.16
C SER A 94 -0.67 -11.31 -22.97
N GLY A 95 0.40 -11.92 -22.46
CA GLY A 95 1.69 -12.03 -23.17
C GLY A 95 2.54 -10.76 -23.24
N SER A 96 2.09 -9.64 -22.65
CA SER A 96 2.84 -8.39 -22.61
C SER A 96 3.08 -7.94 -21.17
N GLU A 97 4.34 -7.99 -20.71
CA GLU A 97 4.70 -7.54 -19.37
C GLU A 97 4.48 -6.03 -19.20
N GLN A 98 4.72 -5.24 -20.24
CA GLN A 98 4.50 -3.80 -20.20
C GLN A 98 3.02 -3.46 -20.07
N ALA A 99 2.14 -4.11 -20.86
CA ALA A 99 0.71 -3.86 -20.76
C ALA A 99 0.16 -4.19 -19.36
N ARG A 100 0.70 -5.21 -18.69
CA ARG A 100 0.35 -5.50 -17.30
C ARG A 100 0.77 -4.40 -16.34
N ARG A 101 2.01 -3.90 -16.47
CA ARG A 101 2.51 -2.78 -15.65
C ARG A 101 1.68 -1.53 -15.86
N ASP A 102 1.36 -1.19 -17.10
CA ASP A 102 0.53 -0.02 -17.42
C ASP A 102 -0.86 -0.12 -16.76
N ARG A 103 -1.49 -1.31 -16.77
CA ARG A 103 -2.77 -1.53 -16.08
C ARG A 103 -2.68 -1.46 -14.56
N LEU A 104 -1.56 -1.91 -13.99
CA LEU A 104 -1.34 -1.79 -12.55
C LEU A 104 -1.11 -0.32 -12.18
N GLU A 105 -0.31 0.40 -12.96
CA GLU A 105 -0.07 1.83 -12.79
C GLU A 105 -1.38 2.63 -12.83
N GLU A 106 -2.27 2.36 -13.81
CA GLU A 106 -3.60 2.99 -13.89
C GLU A 106 -4.43 2.81 -12.60
N LEU A 107 -4.27 1.69 -11.89
CA LEU A 107 -5.00 1.38 -10.66
C LEU A 107 -4.31 1.91 -9.40
N PHE A 108 -2.98 1.84 -9.34
CA PHE A 108 -2.19 2.13 -8.15
C PHE A 108 -1.71 3.57 -8.08
N GLU A 109 -1.47 4.24 -9.21
CA GLU A 109 -0.97 5.62 -9.22
C GLU A 109 -1.92 6.60 -8.47
N PRO A 110 -3.26 6.56 -8.65
CA PRO A 110 -4.14 7.43 -7.88
C PRO A 110 -4.06 7.19 -6.36
N VAL A 111 -3.79 5.94 -5.95
CA VAL A 111 -3.60 5.58 -4.54
C VAL A 111 -2.27 6.14 -4.03
N HIS A 112 -1.18 5.92 -4.75
CA HIS A 112 0.16 6.41 -4.38
C HIS A 112 0.20 7.93 -4.29
N VAL A 113 -0.31 8.63 -5.30
CA VAL A 113 -0.42 10.10 -5.28
C VAL A 113 -1.21 10.58 -4.07
N ARG A 114 -2.33 9.94 -3.75
CA ARG A 114 -3.15 10.35 -2.60
C ARG A 114 -2.43 10.13 -1.28
N LEU A 115 -1.68 9.03 -1.14
CA LEU A 115 -0.88 8.74 0.05
C LEU A 115 0.28 9.74 0.20
N ILE A 116 1.00 10.04 -0.87
CA ILE A 116 2.06 11.06 -0.88
C ILE A 116 1.50 12.41 -0.41
N ARG A 117 0.35 12.83 -0.92
CA ARG A 117 -0.29 14.10 -0.52
C ARG A 117 -0.67 14.14 0.96
N LEU A 118 -1.13 13.03 1.51
CA LEU A 118 -1.41 12.93 2.95
C LEU A 118 -0.11 13.02 3.76
N GLU A 119 0.95 12.37 3.30
CA GLU A 119 2.25 12.37 3.98
C GLU A 119 2.90 13.75 3.98
N GLU A 120 2.89 14.45 2.84
CA GLU A 120 3.31 15.84 2.71
C GLU A 120 2.55 16.74 3.71
N ALA A 121 1.22 16.64 3.75
CA ALA A 121 0.39 17.45 4.65
C ALA A 121 0.64 17.15 6.13
N THR A 122 0.86 15.87 6.50
CA THR A 122 1.23 15.49 7.87
C THR A 122 2.59 16.06 8.24
N PHE A 123 3.57 16.03 7.33
CA PHE A 123 4.89 16.60 7.56
C PHE A 123 4.84 18.12 7.76
N GLU A 124 4.10 18.84 6.90
CA GLU A 124 3.89 20.28 7.01
C GLU A 124 3.27 20.67 8.36
N ALA A 125 2.20 19.99 8.78
CA ALA A 125 1.54 20.24 10.05
C ALA A 125 2.47 20.01 11.27
N LEU A 126 3.34 18.98 11.21
CA LEU A 126 4.33 18.72 12.26
C LEU A 126 5.40 19.81 12.33
N VAL A 127 5.85 20.33 11.19
CA VAL A 127 6.81 21.44 11.12
C VAL A 127 6.18 22.71 11.71
N GLU A 128 4.97 23.06 11.31
CA GLU A 128 4.25 24.23 11.84
C GLU A 128 4.06 24.17 13.34
N SER A 129 3.61 23.02 13.86
CA SER A 129 3.45 22.78 15.31
C SER A 129 4.76 22.97 16.08
N ARG A 130 5.89 22.51 15.52
CA ARG A 130 7.22 22.70 16.10
C ARG A 130 7.64 24.17 16.13
N LEU A 131 7.39 24.93 15.06
CA LEU A 131 7.74 26.35 14.98
C LEU A 131 6.92 27.20 15.95
N GLN A 132 5.63 26.88 16.13
CA GLN A 132 4.76 27.53 17.11
C GLN A 132 5.22 27.26 18.55
N GLY A 133 5.60 26.01 18.87
CA GLY A 133 6.11 25.65 20.20
C GLY A 133 7.47 26.26 20.55
N GLN A 134 8.32 26.56 19.56
CA GLN A 134 9.61 27.25 19.77
C GLN A 134 9.44 28.75 19.99
N SER A 135 8.51 29.38 19.26
CA SER A 135 8.19 30.82 19.41
C SER A 135 7.64 31.15 20.80
N SER A 136 6.88 30.25 21.43
CA SER A 136 6.35 30.44 22.78
C SER A 136 7.39 30.29 23.91
N ARG A 137 8.56 29.68 23.66
CA ARG A 137 9.61 29.45 24.68
C ARG A 137 10.67 30.55 24.75
N SER A 138 10.77 31.44 23.76
CA SER A 138 11.80 32.50 23.71
C SER A 138 11.35 33.84 24.32
N GLY A 139 10.17 33.90 24.94
CA GLY A 139 9.55 35.14 25.44
C GLY A 139 9.55 35.34 26.96
N HIS A 140 10.53 34.78 27.69
CA HIS A 140 10.70 35.03 29.13
C HIS A 140 12.12 35.51 29.45
#